data_AF-A0A3B6LHN0-F1
#
_entry.id   AF-A0A3B6LHN0-F1
#
_cell.length_a   1.000
_cell.length_b   1.000
_cell.length_c   1.000
_cell.angle_alpha   90.00
_cell.angle_beta   90.00
_cell.angle_gamma   90.00
#
_symmetry.space_group_name_H-M   'P 1'
#
loop_
_entity.id
_entity.type
_entity.pdbx_description
1 polymer ?
#
loop_
_entity_poly.entity_id
_entity_poly.type
_entity_poly.pdbx_seq_one_letter_code
_entity_poly.pdbx_strand_id
1 'polypeptide(L)'
;MYAQLYSPYCLRDLIALLVGAHGTGARLPPIDEQVISMKLVTPAKGTIELSTEKDPDLFYLARCGLGGLGVVAEVTLQCVERHQLVEHTFVSNADEIKKNHQKWLSENKHIKYLWIPYTDTVVVVQCNPPSRWKTPKLASKYGKDEALQYVRDLYRESLKKYRTEADSKDPAIDQLSFTELRDQLIALDPLDKDHVIRINKAEAEYWKKSEGYRMGWSDEILGFDCGGQQWVSETCFPTGTLAKPNMKDLYYMEELLQLIEKEDIPAPAPIEQRWTARSRSPMSPASSSEEDDIFSWVGIIMYLPTSDPRQRKDITEEFFNYRSLTQTSLWDDYSAYEHWAKIEVPKDKDELAQLQARLRKRFPVDAYNKARMELDPNKVLSSAKLEKFFPGMQTVQHAK
;
A
#
# COMPACT_ATOMS: atom_id res chain seq x y z
N MET A 1 -9.25 -4.92 6.11
CA MET A 1 -9.52 -3.52 6.53
C MET A 1 -9.08 -2.62 5.38
N TYR A 2 -10.01 -1.88 4.76
CA TYR A 2 -9.75 -1.11 3.52
C TYR A 2 -8.79 0.05 3.78
N ALA A 3 -7.71 0.16 2.99
CA ALA A 3 -6.96 1.40 2.85
C ALA A 3 -7.52 2.10 1.59
N GLN A 4 -8.61 2.84 1.77
CA GLN A 4 -9.07 3.79 0.77
C GLN A 4 -8.21 5.05 0.93
N LEU A 5 -7.58 5.48 -0.16
CA LEU A 5 -7.06 6.83 -0.26
C LEU A 5 -8.07 7.59 -1.13
N TYR A 6 -8.76 8.53 -0.47
CA TYR A 6 -9.67 9.54 -1.03
C TYR A 6 -11.08 9.07 -1.43
N SER A 7 -11.98 9.17 -0.45
CA SER A 7 -13.44 9.28 -0.65
C SER A 7 -13.89 10.63 -0.06
N PRO A 8 -14.81 11.40 -0.65
CA PRO A 8 -15.22 12.73 -0.16
C PRO A 8 -15.97 12.73 1.19
N TYR A 9 -15.93 11.64 1.95
CA TYR A 9 -16.59 11.48 3.24
C TYR A 9 -15.56 11.46 4.40
N CYS A 10 -15.42 12.64 5.02
CA CYS A 10 -14.52 13.07 6.10
C CYS A 10 -14.21 12.05 7.22
N LEU A 11 -15.10 11.10 7.55
CA LEU A 11 -14.86 10.12 8.62
C LEU A 11 -13.87 8.99 8.26
N ARG A 12 -13.71 8.65 6.98
CA ARG A 12 -12.75 7.62 6.55
C ARG A 12 -11.31 8.15 6.48
N ASP A 13 -11.16 9.44 6.18
CA ASP A 13 -9.85 10.10 6.08
C ASP A 13 -9.17 10.24 7.46
N LEU A 14 -9.94 10.44 8.54
CA LEU A 14 -9.43 10.51 9.90
C LEU A 14 -8.82 9.19 10.40
N ILE A 15 -9.40 8.05 10.01
CA ILE A 15 -8.84 6.72 10.34
C ILE A 15 -7.52 6.51 9.58
N ALA A 16 -7.42 7.00 8.34
CA ALA A 16 -6.23 6.87 7.51
C ALA A 16 -5.01 7.60 8.12
N LEU A 17 -5.21 8.79 8.70
CA LEU A 17 -4.13 9.55 9.36
C LEU A 17 -3.41 8.73 10.42
N LEU A 18 -4.18 8.09 11.30
CA LEU A 18 -3.66 7.46 12.51
C LEU A 18 -2.86 6.18 12.24
N VAL A 19 -2.95 5.63 11.03
CA VAL A 19 -2.27 4.39 10.60
C VAL A 19 -1.10 4.65 9.65
N GLY A 20 -0.65 5.91 9.51
CA GLY A 20 0.49 6.26 8.68
C GLY A 20 0.16 6.35 7.19
N ALA A 21 -1.04 6.84 6.85
CA ALA A 21 -1.44 7.00 5.46
C ALA A 21 -0.46 7.83 4.65
N HIS A 22 -0.27 7.43 3.41
CA HIS A 22 0.71 8.03 2.52
C HIS A 22 0.22 8.07 1.07
N GLY A 23 0.76 9.04 0.33
CA GLY A 23 0.62 9.11 -1.12
C GLY A 23 1.81 8.50 -1.85
N THR A 24 2.08 9.02 -3.04
CA THR A 24 3.31 8.76 -3.80
C THR A 24 3.99 10.09 -4.14
N GLY A 25 5.32 10.12 -4.05
CA GLY A 25 6.18 11.23 -4.41
C GLY A 25 7.38 11.30 -3.48
N ALA A 26 8.59 11.12 -4.00
CA ALA A 26 9.81 11.08 -3.19
C ALA A 26 10.09 12.38 -2.41
N ARG A 27 9.49 13.50 -2.83
CA ARG A 27 9.56 14.82 -2.17
C ARG A 27 8.29 15.18 -1.39
N LEU A 28 7.30 14.29 -1.40
CA LEU A 28 6.01 14.52 -0.75
C LEU A 28 5.97 13.68 0.53
N PRO A 29 5.77 14.30 1.69
CA PRO A 29 5.72 13.55 2.93
C PRO A 29 4.37 12.81 3.05
N PRO A 30 4.29 11.77 3.90
CA PRO A 30 3.03 11.10 4.21
C PRO A 30 2.00 12.07 4.80
N ILE A 31 0.73 11.66 4.86
CA ILE A 31 -0.37 12.55 5.26
C ILE A 31 -0.22 13.00 6.72
N ASP A 32 0.39 12.17 7.58
CA ASP A 32 0.63 12.54 8.98
C ASP A 32 1.51 13.81 9.12
N GLU A 33 2.35 14.13 8.14
CA GLU A 33 3.12 15.39 8.09
C GLU A 33 2.33 16.59 7.55
N GLN A 34 1.17 16.34 6.96
CA GLN A 34 0.29 17.41 6.49
C GLN A 34 -0.65 17.91 7.59
N VAL A 35 -0.68 17.23 8.73
CA VAL A 35 -1.41 17.68 9.93
C VAL A 35 -0.61 18.77 10.64
N ILE A 36 -1.21 19.95 10.78
CA ILE A 36 -0.63 21.11 11.49
C ILE A 36 -1.22 21.33 12.89
N SER A 37 -2.45 20.87 13.13
CA SER A 37 -3.03 20.81 14.47
C SER A 37 -4.12 19.73 14.55
N MET A 38 -4.43 19.27 15.76
CA MET A 38 -5.53 18.32 15.99
C MET A 38 -6.16 18.49 17.37
N LYS A 39 -7.44 18.14 17.49
CA LYS A 39 -8.16 18.01 18.77
C LYS A 39 -8.40 16.55 19.08
N LEU A 40 -7.90 16.11 20.24
CA LEU A 40 -8.11 14.76 20.76
C LEU A 40 -9.10 14.78 21.91
N VAL A 41 -10.11 13.91 21.84
CA VAL A 41 -10.98 13.60 22.97
C VAL A 41 -10.35 12.43 23.72
N THR A 42 -10.03 12.66 24.99
CA THR A 42 -9.37 11.70 25.87
C THR A 42 -10.20 11.48 27.14
N PRO A 43 -10.30 10.24 27.65
CA PRO A 43 -11.03 9.97 28.89
C PRO A 43 -10.47 10.71 30.12
N ALA A 44 -9.15 10.91 30.20
CA ALA A 44 -8.52 11.51 31.38
C ALA A 44 -8.50 13.04 31.36
N LYS A 45 -8.23 13.65 30.20
CA LYS A 45 -7.98 15.10 30.07
C LYS A 45 -9.10 15.86 29.35
N GLY A 46 -10.18 15.18 28.96
CA GLY A 46 -11.22 15.76 28.13
C GLY A 46 -10.71 16.03 26.71
N THR A 47 -11.19 17.11 26.08
CA THR A 47 -10.71 17.53 24.76
C THR A 47 -9.46 18.38 24.89
N ILE A 48 -8.35 17.89 24.35
CA ILE A 48 -7.08 18.60 24.26
C ILE A 48 -6.80 19.00 22.82
N GLU A 49 -6.05 20.09 22.65
CA GLU A 49 -5.61 20.59 21.35
C GLU A 49 -4.09 20.48 21.29
N LEU A 50 -3.59 19.97 20.17
CA LEU A 50 -2.19 19.65 19.93
C LEU A 50 -1.73 20.30 18.63
N SER A 51 -0.53 20.88 18.65
CA SER A 51 0.14 21.45 17.47
C SER A 51 1.66 21.51 17.70
N THR A 52 2.40 22.04 16.74
CA THR A 52 3.84 22.31 16.90
C THR A 52 4.14 23.33 18.01
N GLU A 53 3.18 24.17 18.37
CA GLU A 53 3.30 25.19 19.43
C GLU A 53 2.70 24.71 20.76
N LYS A 54 1.84 23.69 20.74
CA LYS A 54 1.07 23.22 21.89
C LYS A 54 1.23 21.71 22.08
N ASP A 55 2.05 21.35 23.07
CA ASP A 55 2.44 19.96 23.39
C ASP A 55 2.99 19.20 22.16
N PRO A 56 4.13 19.67 21.60
CA PRO A 56 4.66 19.14 20.34
C PRO A 56 5.02 17.66 20.42
N ASP A 57 5.53 17.19 21.56
CA ASP A 57 5.91 15.79 21.74
C ASP A 57 4.68 14.87 21.61
N LEU A 58 3.58 15.22 22.28
CA LEU A 58 2.34 14.47 22.16
C LEU A 58 1.70 14.65 20.79
N PHE A 59 1.79 15.84 20.18
CA PHE A 59 1.31 16.09 18.82
C PHE A 59 1.96 15.12 17.83
N TYR A 60 3.29 15.07 17.76
CA TYR A 60 4.01 14.19 16.84
C TYR A 60 3.70 12.72 17.09
N LEU A 61 3.56 12.31 18.34
CA LEU A 61 3.18 10.94 18.71
C LEU A 61 1.74 10.60 18.28
N ALA A 62 0.81 11.56 18.37
CA ALA A 62 -0.61 11.37 18.09
C ALA A 62 -0.98 11.39 16.61
N ARG A 63 -0.25 12.11 15.75
CA ARG A 63 -0.51 12.16 14.29
C ARG A 63 -0.57 10.76 13.65
N CYS A 64 0.25 9.83 14.14
CA CYS A 64 0.23 8.40 13.77
C CYS A 64 -0.03 7.51 15.00
N GLY A 65 -0.99 7.90 15.86
CA GLY A 65 -1.22 7.27 17.16
C GLY A 65 -2.15 6.05 17.17
N LEU A 66 -2.57 5.52 16.02
CA LEU A 66 -3.45 4.34 15.88
C LEU A 66 -4.79 4.43 16.62
N GLY A 67 -5.23 5.64 16.97
CA GLY A 67 -6.41 5.89 17.79
C GLY A 67 -6.24 5.55 19.28
N GLY A 68 -5.09 5.01 19.70
CA GLY A 68 -4.86 4.58 21.08
C GLY A 68 -4.62 5.73 22.06
N LEU A 69 -4.28 6.94 21.58
CA LEU A 69 -4.02 8.12 22.41
C LEU A 69 -5.25 9.01 22.61
N GLY A 70 -6.35 8.74 21.90
CA GLY A 70 -7.53 9.60 21.89
C GLY A 70 -8.32 9.44 20.61
N VAL A 71 -9.59 9.82 20.66
CA VAL A 71 -10.42 9.96 19.46
C VAL A 71 -10.14 11.33 18.85
N VAL A 72 -9.73 11.38 17.59
CA VAL A 72 -9.55 12.65 16.88
C VAL A 72 -10.91 13.24 16.58
N ALA A 73 -11.22 14.39 17.20
CA ALA A 73 -12.47 15.11 16.98
C ALA A 73 -12.35 16.16 15.86
N GLU A 74 -11.17 16.74 15.69
CA GLU A 74 -10.89 17.75 14.67
C GLU A 74 -9.43 17.63 14.22
N VAL A 75 -9.17 17.86 12.94
CA VAL A 75 -7.83 17.92 12.38
C VAL A 75 -7.73 19.11 11.43
N THR A 76 -6.63 19.85 11.52
CA THR A 76 -6.28 20.89 10.56
C THR A 76 -5.16 20.37 9.67
N LEU A 77 -5.44 20.30 8.37
CA LEU A 77 -4.49 19.91 7.35
C LEU A 77 -3.97 21.15 6.63
N GLN A 78 -2.67 21.19 6.35
CA GLN A 78 -2.13 22.14 5.39
C GLN A 78 -2.58 21.74 3.99
N CYS A 79 -3.12 22.70 3.24
CA CYS A 79 -3.56 22.50 1.87
C CYS A 79 -2.65 23.26 0.91
N VAL A 80 -2.47 22.70 -0.28
CA VAL A 80 -1.85 23.41 -1.40
C VAL A 80 -2.92 23.98 -2.32
N GLU A 81 -2.53 24.94 -3.17
CA GLU A 81 -3.41 25.39 -4.24
C GLU A 81 -3.82 24.22 -5.15
N ARG A 82 -5.09 24.23 -5.57
CA ARG A 82 -5.59 23.24 -6.51
C ARG A 82 -4.82 23.35 -7.81
N HIS A 83 -4.32 22.23 -8.31
CA HIS A 83 -3.51 22.19 -9.53
C HIS A 83 -3.88 20.99 -10.37
N GLN A 84 -3.57 21.07 -11.66
CA GLN A 84 -3.74 19.96 -12.58
C GLN A 84 -2.53 19.05 -12.55
N LEU A 85 -2.76 17.77 -12.85
CA LEU A 85 -1.74 16.78 -13.09
C LEU A 85 -1.95 16.16 -14.47
N VAL A 86 -0.84 15.82 -15.10
CA VAL A 86 -0.76 14.98 -16.27
C VAL A 86 -0.17 13.65 -15.81
N GLU A 87 -0.98 12.61 -15.86
CA GLU A 87 -0.55 11.23 -15.68
C GLU A 87 -0.05 10.68 -17.02
N HIS A 88 1.08 9.99 -16.98
CA HIS A 88 1.62 9.19 -18.06
C HIS A 88 1.79 7.76 -17.55
N THR A 89 1.05 6.83 -18.17
CA THR A 89 1.15 5.41 -17.88
C THR A 89 1.76 4.70 -19.08
N PHE A 90 2.83 3.93 -18.84
CA PHE A 90 3.54 3.17 -19.87
C PHE A 90 4.16 1.89 -19.29
N VAL A 91 4.60 0.98 -20.15
CA VAL A 91 5.29 -0.25 -19.76
C VAL A 91 6.80 -0.09 -19.92
N SER A 92 7.55 -0.62 -18.95
CA SER A 92 9.00 -0.74 -18.97
C SER A 92 9.41 -2.11 -18.42
N ASN A 93 10.71 -2.31 -18.17
CA ASN A 93 11.28 -3.52 -17.58
C ASN A 93 12.24 -3.18 -16.44
N ALA A 94 12.71 -4.20 -15.71
CA ALA A 94 13.59 -4.02 -14.56
C ALA A 94 14.89 -3.27 -14.91
N ASP A 95 15.49 -3.59 -16.06
CA ASP A 95 16.76 -2.99 -16.50
C ASP A 95 16.60 -1.50 -16.84
N GLU A 96 15.54 -1.13 -17.54
CA GLU A 96 15.22 0.25 -17.88
C GLU A 96 14.86 1.07 -16.65
N ILE A 97 14.08 0.49 -15.72
CA ILE A 97 13.81 1.12 -14.42
C ILE A 97 15.12 1.36 -13.70
N LYS A 98 15.99 0.35 -13.54
CA LYS A 98 17.27 0.49 -12.85
C LYS A 98 18.13 1.61 -13.41
N LYS A 99 18.15 1.77 -14.75
CA LYS A 99 18.89 2.86 -15.43
C LYS A 99 18.28 4.24 -15.18
N ASN A 100 16.96 4.35 -15.09
CA ASN A 100 16.26 5.63 -15.02
C ASN A 100 15.75 5.99 -13.61
N HIS A 101 15.81 5.09 -12.64
CA HIS A 101 15.11 5.18 -11.37
C HIS A 101 15.43 6.47 -10.61
N GLN A 102 16.71 6.77 -10.40
CA GLN A 102 17.13 8.00 -9.72
C GLN A 102 16.60 9.27 -10.41
N LYS A 103 16.70 9.31 -11.74
CA LYS A 103 16.20 10.42 -12.56
C LYS A 103 14.69 10.55 -12.38
N TRP A 104 13.96 9.44 -12.51
CA TRP A 104 12.50 9.43 -12.41
C TRP A 104 11.99 9.78 -11.01
N LEU A 105 12.65 9.33 -9.93
CA LEU A 105 12.34 9.78 -8.57
C LEU A 105 12.54 11.29 -8.39
N SER A 106 13.53 11.86 -9.07
CA SER A 106 13.90 13.27 -8.95
C SER A 106 13.02 14.20 -9.76
N GLU A 107 12.67 13.79 -10.99
CA GLU A 107 11.94 14.59 -11.98
C GLU A 107 10.42 14.52 -11.80
N ASN A 108 9.90 13.40 -11.29
CA ASN A 108 8.46 13.21 -11.18
C ASN A 108 7.92 13.67 -9.83
N LYS A 109 6.80 14.41 -9.85
CA LYS A 109 6.09 14.77 -8.61
C LYS A 109 5.52 13.53 -7.93
N HIS A 110 4.96 12.62 -8.73
CA HIS A 110 4.42 11.33 -8.30
C HIS A 110 4.96 10.23 -9.21
N ILE A 111 5.34 9.09 -8.63
CA ILE A 111 5.75 7.93 -9.40
C ILE A 111 5.39 6.63 -8.67
N LYS A 112 4.82 5.68 -9.39
CA LYS A 112 4.57 4.32 -8.88
C LYS A 112 4.97 3.30 -9.93
N TYR A 113 5.42 2.14 -9.46
CA TYR A 113 5.65 0.96 -10.28
C TYR A 113 4.64 -0.11 -9.90
N LEU A 114 4.11 -0.82 -10.89
CA LEU A 114 3.30 -2.02 -10.72
C LEU A 114 4.06 -3.16 -11.38
N TRP A 115 4.76 -3.95 -10.57
CA TRP A 115 5.58 -5.06 -11.05
C TRP A 115 4.70 -6.27 -11.27
N ILE A 116 4.59 -6.77 -12.50
CA ILE A 116 3.73 -7.91 -12.82
C ILE A 116 4.53 -9.21 -12.62
N PRO A 117 4.21 -10.04 -11.61
CA PRO A 117 4.97 -11.25 -11.32
C PRO A 117 5.00 -12.22 -12.51
N TYR A 118 6.09 -12.98 -12.66
CA TYR A 118 6.32 -13.94 -13.75
C TYR A 118 6.39 -13.32 -15.15
N THR A 119 6.67 -12.01 -15.23
CA THR A 119 6.90 -11.29 -16.48
C THR A 119 8.05 -10.30 -16.28
N ASP A 120 8.67 -9.86 -17.37
CA ASP A 120 9.61 -8.71 -17.35
C ASP A 120 8.88 -7.35 -17.45
N THR A 121 7.55 -7.34 -17.26
CA THR A 121 6.73 -6.15 -17.46
C THR A 121 6.52 -5.40 -16.15
N VAL A 122 6.84 -4.11 -16.18
CA VAL A 122 6.55 -3.19 -15.09
C VAL A 122 5.76 -2.01 -15.63
N VAL A 123 4.58 -1.79 -15.07
CA VAL A 123 3.77 -0.62 -15.42
C VAL A 123 4.30 0.56 -14.61
N VAL A 124 4.72 1.60 -15.31
CA VAL A 124 5.22 2.84 -14.71
C VAL A 124 4.14 3.91 -14.87
N VAL A 125 3.75 4.50 -13.75
CA VAL A 125 2.80 5.62 -13.73
C VAL A 125 3.49 6.84 -13.15
N GLN A 126 3.61 7.89 -13.96
CA GLN A 126 4.23 9.16 -13.61
C GLN A 126 3.15 10.24 -13.61
N CYS A 127 3.08 11.07 -12.57
CA CYS A 127 2.18 12.23 -12.57
C CYS A 127 2.95 13.51 -12.30
N ASN A 128 2.77 14.50 -13.17
CA ASN A 128 3.45 15.80 -13.10
C ASN A 128 2.50 16.96 -13.36
N PRO A 129 2.76 18.16 -12.83
CA PRO A 129 2.06 19.35 -13.28
C PRO A 129 2.19 19.54 -14.80
N PRO A 130 1.15 20.04 -15.49
CA PRO A 130 1.23 20.28 -16.92
C PRO A 130 2.36 21.26 -17.26
N SER A 131 3.12 20.95 -18.31
CA SER A 131 4.14 21.86 -18.81
C SER A 131 3.47 23.04 -19.51
N ARG A 132 3.95 24.27 -19.22
CA ARG A 132 3.51 25.48 -19.94
C ARG A 132 3.81 25.44 -21.45
N TRP A 133 4.72 24.57 -21.87
CA TRP A 133 5.26 24.53 -23.23
C TRP A 133 4.90 23.26 -24.01
N LYS A 134 4.39 22.22 -23.33
CA LYS A 134 4.09 20.92 -23.93
C LYS A 134 2.84 20.32 -23.30
N THR A 135 1.79 20.22 -24.10
CA THR A 135 0.63 19.37 -23.79
C THR A 135 0.80 18.04 -24.51
N PRO A 136 0.95 16.91 -23.81
CA PRO A 136 1.07 15.62 -24.47
C PRO A 136 -0.22 15.26 -25.20
N LYS A 137 -0.09 14.49 -26.27
CA LYS A 137 -1.25 13.95 -26.97
C LYS A 137 -1.91 12.91 -26.06
N LEU A 138 -3.17 13.14 -25.71
CA LEU A 138 -3.96 12.24 -24.86
C LEU A 138 -4.54 11.03 -25.62
N ALA A 139 -4.23 10.90 -26.92
CA ALA A 139 -4.74 9.81 -27.73
C ALA A 139 -3.91 8.54 -27.50
N SER A 140 -4.59 7.43 -27.19
CA SER A 140 -3.97 6.10 -27.18
C SER A 140 -3.59 5.68 -28.60
N LYS A 141 -2.51 4.91 -28.71
CA LYS A 141 -2.09 4.27 -29.96
C LYS A 141 -3.07 3.16 -30.38
N TYR A 142 -3.69 2.50 -29.41
CA TYR A 142 -4.56 1.34 -29.62
C TYR A 142 -5.99 1.63 -29.15
N GLY A 143 -6.96 0.99 -29.80
CA GLY A 143 -8.36 1.04 -29.36
C GLY A 143 -8.57 0.26 -28.05
N LYS A 144 -9.61 0.61 -27.28
CA LYS A 144 -9.94 -0.09 -26.03
C LYS A 144 -10.17 -1.59 -26.23
N ASP A 145 -10.89 -1.97 -27.28
CA ASP A 145 -11.14 -3.39 -27.59
C ASP A 145 -9.87 -4.15 -27.97
N GLU A 146 -8.94 -3.50 -28.68
CA GLU A 146 -7.66 -4.11 -29.05
C GLU A 146 -6.77 -4.36 -27.83
N ALA A 147 -6.82 -3.47 -26.83
CA ALA A 147 -6.14 -3.66 -25.56
C ALA A 147 -6.73 -4.84 -24.76
N LEU A 148 -8.06 -4.98 -24.76
CA LEU A 148 -8.76 -6.04 -24.01
C LEU A 148 -8.71 -7.43 -24.68
N GLN A 149 -8.37 -7.49 -25.97
CA GLN A 149 -8.47 -8.71 -26.78
C GLN A 149 -7.77 -9.92 -26.15
N TYR A 150 -6.54 -9.75 -25.65
CA TYR A 150 -5.76 -10.85 -25.08
C TYR A 150 -6.41 -11.43 -23.82
N VAL A 151 -6.91 -10.55 -22.95
CA VAL A 151 -7.58 -10.95 -21.70
C VAL A 151 -8.91 -11.63 -22.01
N ARG A 152 -9.68 -11.11 -22.98
CA ARG A 152 -10.93 -11.72 -23.46
C ARG A 152 -10.69 -13.11 -24.05
N ASP A 153 -9.65 -13.27 -24.86
CA ASP A 153 -9.32 -14.56 -25.48
C ASP A 153 -8.87 -15.58 -24.43
N LEU A 154 -8.04 -15.16 -23.48
CA LEU A 154 -7.66 -15.99 -22.33
C LEU A 154 -8.89 -16.42 -21.52
N TYR A 155 -9.84 -15.52 -21.29
CA TYR A 155 -11.07 -15.85 -20.55
C TYR A 155 -11.91 -16.88 -21.31
N ARG A 156 -12.15 -16.67 -22.61
CA ARG A 156 -12.87 -17.63 -23.47
C ARG A 156 -12.19 -18.99 -23.52
N GLU A 157 -10.87 -19.04 -23.59
CA GLU A 157 -10.11 -20.29 -23.56
C GLU A 157 -10.26 -20.98 -22.19
N SER A 158 -10.11 -20.24 -21.10
CA SER A 158 -10.20 -20.77 -19.74
C SER A 158 -11.59 -21.32 -19.43
N LEU A 159 -12.66 -20.70 -19.97
CA LEU A 159 -14.02 -21.23 -19.86
C LEU A 159 -14.17 -22.63 -20.46
N LYS A 160 -13.40 -23.01 -21.49
CA LYS A 160 -13.44 -24.38 -22.04
C LYS A 160 -12.83 -25.41 -21.09
N LYS A 161 -11.87 -24.99 -20.26
CA LYS A 161 -11.21 -25.85 -19.25
C LYS A 161 -12.07 -25.97 -17.99
N TYR A 162 -12.67 -24.87 -17.54
CA TYR A 162 -13.31 -24.76 -16.23
C TYR A 162 -14.85 -24.80 -16.28
N ARG A 163 -15.49 -24.68 -17.45
CA ARG A 163 -16.96 -24.79 -17.63
C ARG A 163 -17.31 -25.78 -18.74
N THR A 164 -18.52 -26.33 -18.69
CA THR A 164 -19.09 -27.19 -19.75
C THR A 164 -19.57 -26.36 -20.95
N GLU A 165 -19.62 -26.96 -22.16
CA GLU A 165 -19.84 -26.28 -23.46
C GLU A 165 -21.07 -25.34 -23.54
N ALA A 166 -22.06 -25.52 -22.65
CA ALA A 166 -23.31 -24.75 -22.62
C ALA A 166 -23.14 -23.25 -22.27
N ASP A 167 -22.01 -22.85 -21.68
CA ASP A 167 -21.73 -21.47 -21.22
C ASP A 167 -20.83 -20.65 -22.17
N SER A 168 -20.38 -21.24 -23.29
CA SER A 168 -19.30 -20.68 -24.13
C SER A 168 -19.69 -19.49 -25.04
N LYS A 169 -20.98 -19.11 -25.06
CA LYS A 169 -21.50 -17.98 -25.85
C LYS A 169 -22.15 -16.94 -24.95
N ASP A 170 -21.42 -16.46 -23.95
CA ASP A 170 -21.89 -15.32 -23.15
C ASP A 170 -21.52 -14.00 -23.84
N PRO A 171 -22.48 -13.30 -24.50
CA PRO A 171 -22.24 -11.97 -25.09
C PRO A 171 -21.90 -10.90 -24.05
N ALA A 172 -21.95 -11.20 -22.74
CA ALA A 172 -21.53 -10.30 -21.68
C ALA A 172 -20.01 -10.09 -21.62
N ILE A 173 -19.18 -11.02 -22.11
CA ILE A 173 -17.69 -10.94 -22.02
C ILE A 173 -17.15 -9.68 -22.70
N ASP A 174 -17.72 -9.29 -23.84
CA ASP A 174 -17.27 -8.12 -24.59
C ASP A 174 -17.68 -6.80 -23.91
N GLN A 175 -18.58 -6.83 -22.93
CA GLN A 175 -19.01 -5.65 -22.17
C GLN A 175 -18.20 -5.44 -20.88
N LEU A 176 -17.46 -6.46 -20.43
CA LEU A 176 -16.67 -6.39 -19.21
C LEU A 176 -15.45 -5.49 -19.40
N SER A 177 -15.17 -4.69 -18.37
CA SER A 177 -13.93 -3.93 -18.22
C SER A 177 -12.74 -4.87 -17.99
N PHE A 178 -11.52 -4.31 -18.10
CA PHE A 178 -10.29 -5.06 -17.80
C PHE A 178 -10.32 -5.64 -16.38
N THR A 179 -10.67 -4.83 -15.38
CA THR A 179 -10.70 -5.25 -13.98
C THR A 179 -11.71 -6.37 -13.76
N GLU A 180 -12.90 -6.28 -14.35
CA GLU A 180 -13.91 -7.35 -14.23
C GLU A 180 -13.46 -8.63 -14.92
N LEU A 181 -12.85 -8.55 -16.11
CA LEU A 181 -12.30 -9.72 -16.80
C LEU A 181 -11.20 -10.39 -15.98
N ARG A 182 -10.31 -9.60 -15.38
CA ARG A 182 -9.23 -10.11 -14.52
C ARG A 182 -9.80 -10.77 -13.27
N ASP A 183 -10.75 -10.15 -12.59
CA ASP A 183 -11.37 -10.71 -11.39
C ASP A 183 -12.08 -12.04 -11.70
N GLN A 184 -12.79 -12.13 -12.83
CA GLN A 184 -13.43 -13.38 -13.28
C GLN A 184 -12.40 -14.45 -13.65
N LEU A 185 -11.30 -14.09 -14.30
CA LEU A 185 -10.22 -15.01 -14.64
C LEU A 185 -9.59 -15.61 -13.37
N ILE A 186 -9.27 -14.78 -12.38
CA ILE A 186 -8.68 -15.24 -11.11
C ILE A 186 -9.68 -16.11 -10.35
N ALA A 187 -10.97 -15.79 -10.39
CA ALA A 187 -12.01 -16.58 -9.71
C ALA A 187 -12.11 -18.04 -10.19
N LEU A 188 -11.73 -18.33 -11.44
CA LEU A 188 -11.78 -19.69 -11.99
C LEU A 188 -10.87 -20.65 -11.21
N ASP A 189 -9.65 -20.20 -10.88
CA ASP A 189 -8.64 -21.03 -10.20
C ASP A 189 -7.54 -20.14 -9.58
N PRO A 190 -7.80 -19.50 -8.43
CA PRO A 190 -6.98 -18.41 -7.89
C PRO A 190 -5.62 -18.87 -7.35
N LEU A 191 -5.43 -20.18 -7.14
CA LEU A 191 -4.21 -20.77 -6.58
C LEU A 191 -3.45 -21.65 -7.59
N ASP A 192 -3.98 -21.84 -8.80
CA ASP A 192 -3.25 -22.52 -9.87
C ASP A 192 -2.19 -21.58 -10.47
N LYS A 193 -0.93 -21.86 -10.16
CA LYS A 193 0.21 -21.04 -10.57
C LYS A 193 0.27 -20.83 -12.08
N ASP A 194 0.11 -21.88 -12.88
CA ASP A 194 0.21 -21.79 -14.34
C ASP A 194 -0.90 -20.92 -14.94
N HIS A 195 -2.10 -21.01 -14.39
CA HIS A 195 -3.22 -20.14 -14.73
C HIS A 195 -2.94 -18.69 -14.32
N VAL A 196 -2.43 -18.44 -13.12
CA VAL A 196 -2.02 -17.10 -12.67
C VAL A 196 -0.93 -16.50 -13.58
N ILE A 197 0.07 -17.29 -13.97
CA ILE A 197 1.11 -16.85 -14.93
C ILE A 197 0.49 -16.43 -16.27
N ARG A 198 -0.49 -17.19 -16.78
CA ARG A 198 -1.21 -16.83 -18.01
C ARG A 198 -1.98 -15.51 -17.84
N ILE A 199 -2.64 -15.29 -16.70
CA ILE A 199 -3.36 -14.04 -16.39
C ILE A 199 -2.38 -12.88 -16.38
N ASN A 200 -1.27 -12.99 -15.65
CA ASN A 200 -0.24 -11.95 -15.55
C ASN A 200 0.34 -11.58 -16.92
N LYS A 201 0.58 -12.57 -17.79
CA LYS A 201 1.01 -12.33 -19.19
C LYS A 201 -0.05 -11.60 -20.02
N ALA A 202 -1.33 -11.94 -19.86
CA ALA A 202 -2.40 -11.23 -20.54
C ALA A 202 -2.57 -9.79 -20.01
N GLU A 203 -2.40 -9.56 -18.70
CA GLU A 203 -2.36 -8.22 -18.10
C GLU A 203 -1.17 -7.40 -18.63
N ALA A 204 0.01 -8.00 -18.76
CA ALA A 204 1.17 -7.34 -19.34
C ALA A 204 0.89 -6.85 -20.78
N GLU A 205 0.26 -7.67 -21.61
CA GLU A 205 -0.14 -7.27 -22.97
C GLU A 205 -1.23 -6.20 -22.99
N TYR A 206 -2.17 -6.25 -22.04
CA TYR A 206 -3.16 -5.19 -21.86
C TYR A 206 -2.48 -3.84 -21.57
N TRP A 207 -1.54 -3.80 -20.64
CA TRP A 207 -0.85 -2.57 -20.25
C TRP A 207 0.01 -1.97 -21.38
N LYS A 208 0.71 -2.81 -22.17
CA LYS A 208 1.45 -2.35 -23.36
C LYS A 208 0.56 -1.66 -24.40
N LYS A 209 -0.72 -2.02 -24.45
CA LYS A 209 -1.70 -1.42 -25.36
C LYS A 209 -2.51 -0.30 -24.72
N SER A 210 -2.43 -0.15 -23.40
CA SER A 210 -3.16 0.85 -22.63
C SER A 210 -2.30 2.05 -22.25
N GLU A 211 -1.06 2.11 -22.76
CA GLU A 211 -0.18 3.25 -22.55
C GLU A 211 -0.82 4.56 -23.02
N GLY A 212 -0.58 5.63 -22.28
CA GLY A 212 -1.08 6.93 -22.67
C GLY A 212 -1.02 7.98 -21.57
N TYR A 213 -1.66 9.10 -21.89
CA TYR A 213 -1.69 10.27 -21.03
C TYR A 213 -3.13 10.57 -20.60
N ARG A 214 -3.29 11.01 -19.36
CA ARG A 214 -4.53 11.58 -18.83
C ARG A 214 -4.21 12.92 -18.16
N MET A 215 -5.12 13.87 -18.24
CA MET A 215 -4.98 15.17 -17.56
C MET A 215 -6.26 15.48 -16.81
N GLY A 216 -6.12 15.95 -15.58
CA GLY A 216 -7.23 16.26 -14.70
C GLY A 216 -6.76 17.03 -13.48
N TRP A 217 -7.68 17.33 -12.57
CA TRP A 217 -7.29 17.93 -11.30
C TRP A 217 -6.57 16.92 -10.41
N SER A 218 -5.71 17.38 -9.51
CA SER A 218 -4.88 16.50 -8.67
C SER A 218 -5.71 15.50 -7.86
N ASP A 219 -6.87 15.90 -7.38
CA ASP A 219 -7.83 15.06 -6.65
C ASP A 219 -8.48 13.99 -7.54
N GLU A 220 -8.67 14.27 -8.83
CA GLU A 220 -9.24 13.33 -9.81
C GLU A 220 -8.20 12.33 -10.31
N ILE A 221 -6.96 12.79 -10.55
CA ILE A 221 -5.88 11.97 -11.10
C ILE A 221 -5.30 11.00 -10.08
N LEU A 222 -5.18 11.43 -8.82
CA LEU A 222 -4.61 10.61 -7.75
C LEU A 222 -5.64 9.65 -7.13
N GLY A 223 -6.92 9.88 -7.37
CA GLY A 223 -7.99 8.95 -7.00
C GLY A 223 -7.92 7.67 -7.83
N PHE A 224 -8.15 6.53 -7.19
CA PHE A 224 -8.27 5.24 -7.86
C PHE A 224 -9.39 4.43 -7.24
N ASP A 225 -10.05 3.62 -8.06
CA ASP A 225 -11.03 2.66 -7.57
C ASP A 225 -10.29 1.42 -7.07
N CYS A 226 -10.46 1.10 -5.79
CA CYS A 226 -10.00 -0.19 -5.28
C CYS A 226 -10.96 -1.23 -5.85
N GLY A 227 -10.46 -2.21 -6.61
CA GLY A 227 -11.28 -3.29 -7.16
C GLY A 227 -11.95 -4.16 -6.09
N GLY A 228 -12.14 -5.45 -6.38
CA GLY A 228 -12.72 -6.41 -5.43
C GLY A 228 -12.00 -6.48 -4.08
N GLN A 229 -12.57 -7.26 -3.16
CA GLN A 229 -11.92 -7.51 -1.87
C GLN A 229 -10.54 -8.16 -2.08
N GLN A 230 -9.56 -7.76 -1.27
CA GLN A 230 -8.18 -8.22 -1.40
C GLN A 230 -7.49 -8.25 -0.04
N TRP A 231 -6.56 -9.18 0.11
CA TRP A 231 -5.53 -9.15 1.13
C TRP A 231 -4.35 -8.32 0.65
N VAL A 232 -3.80 -7.49 1.54
CA VAL A 232 -2.66 -6.63 1.24
C VAL A 232 -1.71 -6.65 2.42
N SER A 233 -0.43 -6.93 2.17
CA SER A 233 0.65 -6.61 3.09
C SER A 233 1.50 -5.54 2.43
N GLU A 234 1.78 -4.45 3.16
CA GLU A 234 2.58 -3.35 2.64
C GLU A 234 3.69 -3.03 3.63
N THR A 235 4.91 -2.92 3.12
CA THR A 235 6.12 -2.69 3.90
C THR A 235 6.76 -1.36 3.50
N CYS A 236 7.42 -0.72 4.46
CA CYS A 236 8.08 0.56 4.32
C CYS A 236 9.52 0.46 4.78
N PHE A 237 10.47 0.93 3.97
CA PHE A 237 11.89 0.94 4.31
C PHE A 237 12.63 2.13 3.70
N PRO A 238 13.73 2.60 4.33
CA PRO A 238 14.50 3.74 3.84
C PRO A 238 15.37 3.37 2.62
N THR A 239 15.41 4.25 1.62
CA THR A 239 16.18 4.04 0.37
C THR A 239 17.25 5.11 0.11
N GLY A 240 17.67 5.80 1.18
CA GLY A 240 18.64 6.88 1.13
C GLY A 240 17.99 8.19 0.73
N THR A 241 18.69 9.01 -0.05
CA THR A 241 18.22 10.35 -0.47
C THR A 241 18.17 10.47 -1.99
N LEU A 242 17.53 11.51 -2.52
CA LEU A 242 17.48 11.72 -3.99
C LEU A 242 18.87 11.98 -4.58
N ALA A 243 19.73 12.65 -3.79
CA ALA A 243 21.10 12.93 -4.17
C ALA A 243 21.98 11.67 -4.13
N LYS A 244 21.71 10.75 -3.20
CA LYS A 244 22.48 9.51 -2.98
C LYS A 244 21.52 8.33 -2.69
N PRO A 245 20.80 7.84 -3.71
CA PRO A 245 19.94 6.67 -3.52
C PRO A 245 20.82 5.44 -3.27
N ASN A 246 20.43 4.60 -2.32
CA ASN A 246 21.14 3.36 -2.03
C ASN A 246 20.63 2.15 -2.84
N MET A 247 19.63 2.37 -3.70
CA MET A 247 19.01 1.38 -4.60
C MET A 247 18.33 0.19 -3.90
N LYS A 248 18.15 0.25 -2.57
CA LYS A 248 17.47 -0.80 -1.80
C LYS A 248 16.04 -1.04 -2.27
N ASP A 249 15.35 -0.02 -2.78
CA ASP A 249 14.03 -0.16 -3.41
C ASP A 249 14.02 -1.18 -4.54
N LEU A 250 14.99 -1.09 -5.46
CA LEU A 250 15.01 -1.99 -6.61
C LEU A 250 15.60 -3.36 -6.26
N TYR A 251 16.60 -3.43 -5.37
CA TYR A 251 17.13 -4.72 -4.91
C TYR A 251 16.07 -5.53 -4.16
N TYR A 252 15.25 -4.88 -3.33
CA TYR A 252 14.12 -5.52 -2.66
C TYR A 252 13.15 -6.13 -3.68
N MET A 253 12.85 -5.41 -4.76
CA MET A 253 11.95 -5.91 -5.81
C MET A 253 12.55 -7.08 -6.58
N GLU A 254 13.85 -7.04 -6.89
CA GLU A 254 14.57 -8.13 -7.56
C GLU A 254 14.52 -9.41 -6.71
N GLU A 255 14.84 -9.31 -5.42
CA GLU A 255 14.80 -10.45 -4.50
C GLU A 255 13.38 -10.94 -4.21
N LEU A 256 12.39 -10.03 -4.14
CA LEU A 256 10.98 -10.40 -3.98
C LEU A 256 10.45 -11.17 -5.19
N LEU A 257 10.76 -10.74 -6.41
CA LEU A 257 10.36 -11.44 -7.62
C LEU A 257 11.03 -12.82 -7.72
N GLN A 258 12.32 -12.92 -7.36
CA GLN A 258 13.02 -14.19 -7.27
C GLN A 258 12.41 -15.13 -6.22
N LEU A 259 12.01 -14.58 -5.06
CA LEU A 259 11.32 -15.34 -4.01
C LEU A 259 9.99 -15.92 -4.50
N ILE A 260 9.19 -15.11 -5.21
CA ILE A 260 7.91 -15.56 -5.80
C ILE A 260 8.14 -16.74 -6.75
N GLU A 261 9.13 -16.63 -7.64
CA GLU A 261 9.42 -17.69 -8.59
C GLU A 261 9.97 -18.95 -7.91
N LYS A 262 10.87 -18.78 -6.93
CA LYS A 262 11.52 -19.89 -6.21
C LYS A 262 10.54 -20.68 -5.35
N GLU A 263 9.62 -20.00 -4.69
CA GLU A 263 8.65 -20.61 -3.76
C GLU A 263 7.31 -20.92 -4.45
N ASP A 264 7.25 -20.85 -5.79
CA ASP A 264 6.09 -21.20 -6.61
C ASP A 264 4.78 -20.45 -6.26
N ILE A 265 4.88 -19.19 -5.81
CA ILE A 265 3.74 -18.44 -5.26
C ILE A 265 2.77 -18.00 -6.37
N PRO A 266 1.46 -18.31 -6.31
CA PRO A 266 0.48 -17.92 -7.31
C PRO A 266 0.06 -16.44 -7.16
N ALA A 267 1.00 -15.49 -7.30
CA ALA A 267 0.78 -14.05 -7.10
C ALA A 267 0.04 -13.39 -8.29
N PRO A 268 -1.27 -13.10 -8.18
CA PRO A 268 -2.09 -12.70 -9.33
C PRO A 268 -2.23 -11.19 -9.48
N ALA A 269 -1.71 -10.43 -8.53
CA ALA A 269 -1.78 -8.99 -8.51
C ALA A 269 -0.40 -8.38 -8.80
N PRO A 270 -0.34 -7.26 -9.55
CA PRO A 270 0.87 -6.47 -9.62
C PRO A 270 1.32 -6.04 -8.22
N ILE A 271 2.62 -6.15 -7.96
CA ILE A 271 3.22 -5.66 -6.72
C ILE A 271 3.36 -4.15 -6.84
N GLU A 272 2.73 -3.41 -5.94
CA GLU A 272 2.76 -1.96 -5.97
C GLU A 272 4.02 -1.44 -5.27
N GLN A 273 4.76 -0.54 -5.92
CA GLN A 273 5.88 0.16 -5.31
C GLN A 273 5.70 1.67 -5.43
N ARG A 274 5.80 2.37 -4.30
CA ARG A 274 5.63 3.83 -4.17
C ARG A 274 6.73 4.42 -3.30
N TRP A 275 6.88 5.74 -3.32
CA TRP A 275 7.87 6.45 -2.49
C TRP A 275 7.26 7.64 -1.79
N THR A 276 7.82 8.00 -0.62
CA THR A 276 7.51 9.25 0.09
C THR A 276 8.78 9.85 0.66
N ALA A 277 8.73 11.15 0.97
CA ALA A 277 9.67 11.75 1.92
C ALA A 277 9.42 11.22 3.35
N ARG A 278 10.33 11.52 4.27
CA ARG A 278 10.24 11.13 5.68
C ARG A 278 9.08 11.80 6.44
N SER A 279 8.70 11.17 7.55
CA SER A 279 7.84 11.72 8.60
C SER A 279 8.65 12.04 9.87
N ARG A 280 8.24 13.05 10.62
CA ARG A 280 8.70 13.36 12.00
C ARG A 280 7.82 12.70 13.06
N SER A 281 6.67 12.13 12.68
CA SER A 281 5.83 11.36 13.60
C SER A 281 6.56 10.07 13.94
N PRO A 282 6.98 9.83 15.19
CA PRO A 282 7.87 8.71 15.51
C PRO A 282 7.18 7.34 15.41
N MET A 283 5.85 7.31 15.35
CA MET A 283 5.08 6.10 15.07
C MET A 283 4.90 5.85 13.57
N SER A 284 5.27 6.76 12.68
CA SER A 284 5.15 6.53 11.23
C SER A 284 6.17 5.49 10.76
N PRO A 285 5.80 4.51 9.89
CA PRO A 285 6.78 3.61 9.28
C PRO A 285 7.89 4.34 8.52
N ALA A 286 7.55 5.49 7.93
CA ALA A 286 8.48 6.40 7.25
C ALA A 286 9.14 7.44 8.18
N SER A 287 9.22 7.16 9.48
CA SER A 287 9.83 8.10 10.44
C SER A 287 11.37 8.13 10.32
N SER A 288 11.96 9.32 10.25
CA SER A 288 13.42 9.49 10.29
C SER A 288 13.80 10.82 10.95
N SER A 289 14.98 10.87 11.56
CA SER A 289 15.62 12.12 11.97
C SER A 289 16.24 12.86 10.79
N GLU A 290 16.63 12.13 9.74
CA GLU A 290 17.29 12.69 8.57
C GLU A 290 16.27 13.33 7.63
N GLU A 291 16.48 14.60 7.28
CA GLU A 291 15.48 15.40 6.54
C GLU A 291 15.25 14.94 5.11
N ASP A 292 16.31 14.48 4.45
CA ASP A 292 16.29 14.11 3.03
C ASP A 292 16.00 12.62 2.79
N ASP A 293 15.72 11.85 3.85
CA ASP A 293 15.41 10.43 3.73
C ASP A 293 14.13 10.20 2.93
N ILE A 294 14.22 9.21 2.05
CA ILE A 294 13.12 8.70 1.23
C ILE A 294 12.81 7.29 1.70
N PHE A 295 11.52 6.97 1.65
CA PHE A 295 11.02 5.64 1.97
C PHE A 295 10.36 5.03 0.76
N SER A 296 10.64 3.76 0.51
CA SER A 296 9.91 2.93 -0.45
C SER A 296 8.81 2.16 0.28
N TRP A 297 7.66 2.07 -0.35
CA TRP A 297 6.48 1.35 0.10
C TRP A 297 6.20 0.23 -0.90
N VAL A 298 6.29 -1.03 -0.48
CA VAL A 298 6.06 -2.20 -1.33
C VAL A 298 4.87 -2.99 -0.82
N GLY A 299 3.85 -3.12 -1.67
CA GLY A 299 2.59 -3.81 -1.38
C GLY A 299 2.42 -5.10 -2.17
N ILE A 300 2.36 -6.24 -1.48
CA ILE A 300 1.96 -7.53 -2.05
C ILE A 300 0.46 -7.73 -1.86
N ILE A 301 -0.21 -8.27 -2.88
CA ILE A 301 -1.67 -8.33 -2.95
C ILE A 301 -2.12 -9.74 -3.38
N MET A 302 -3.17 -10.25 -2.73
CA MET A 302 -3.89 -11.47 -3.12
C MET A 302 -5.38 -11.13 -3.21
N TYR A 303 -5.97 -11.29 -4.40
CA TYR A 303 -7.38 -11.01 -4.61
C TYR A 303 -8.29 -12.04 -3.93
N LEU A 304 -9.45 -11.61 -3.46
CA LEU A 304 -10.52 -12.45 -2.93
C LEU A 304 -11.74 -12.35 -3.88
N PRO A 305 -11.64 -12.88 -5.12
CA PRO A 305 -12.62 -12.63 -6.18
C PRO A 305 -13.93 -13.42 -5.99
N THR A 306 -13.95 -14.36 -5.05
CA THR A 306 -15.04 -15.32 -4.82
C THR A 306 -15.78 -15.05 -3.51
N SER A 307 -17.05 -15.45 -3.46
CA SER A 307 -17.83 -15.51 -2.22
C SER A 307 -17.78 -16.88 -1.54
N ASP A 308 -17.19 -17.90 -2.18
CA ASP A 308 -17.07 -19.25 -1.61
C ASP A 308 -16.17 -19.25 -0.36
N PRO A 309 -16.68 -19.62 0.83
CA PRO A 309 -15.89 -19.58 2.06
C PRO A 309 -14.65 -20.48 2.05
N ARG A 310 -14.67 -21.60 1.32
CA ARG A 310 -13.52 -22.53 1.27
C ARG A 310 -12.40 -21.94 0.44
N GLN A 311 -12.67 -21.57 -0.80
CA GLN A 311 -11.68 -20.93 -1.67
C GLN A 311 -11.12 -19.64 -1.04
N ARG A 312 -11.94 -18.82 -0.37
CA ARG A 312 -11.46 -17.63 0.36
C ARG A 312 -10.54 -17.98 1.52
N LYS A 313 -10.80 -19.08 2.23
CA LYS A 313 -9.93 -19.57 3.31
C LYS A 313 -8.58 -19.98 2.73
N ASP A 314 -8.57 -20.76 1.65
CA ASP A 314 -7.34 -21.24 1.01
C ASP A 314 -6.49 -20.07 0.48
N ILE A 315 -7.12 -19.08 -0.18
CA ILE A 315 -6.45 -17.82 -0.60
C ILE A 315 -5.86 -17.07 0.61
N THR A 316 -6.59 -17.04 1.72
CA THR A 316 -6.13 -16.36 2.93
C THR A 316 -4.91 -17.05 3.54
N GLU A 317 -4.92 -18.39 3.59
CA GLU A 317 -3.78 -19.18 4.07
C GLU A 317 -2.55 -18.97 3.17
N GLU A 318 -2.73 -18.99 1.85
CA GLU A 318 -1.65 -18.73 0.89
C GLU A 318 -1.10 -17.30 1.01
N PHE A 319 -1.97 -16.30 1.20
CA PHE A 319 -1.52 -14.91 1.42
C PHE A 319 -0.63 -14.79 2.66
N PHE A 320 -1.00 -15.42 3.77
CA PHE A 320 -0.19 -15.36 4.99
C PHE A 320 1.12 -16.16 4.85
N ASN A 321 1.13 -17.25 4.09
CA ASN A 321 2.35 -17.95 3.71
C ASN A 321 3.29 -17.03 2.90
N TYR A 322 2.79 -16.44 1.81
CA TYR A 322 3.54 -15.47 1.00
C TYR A 322 4.08 -14.31 1.85
N ARG A 323 3.24 -13.68 2.68
CA ARG A 323 3.67 -12.62 3.61
C ARG A 323 4.80 -13.10 4.53
N SER A 324 4.66 -14.28 5.14
CA SER A 324 5.66 -14.85 6.06
C SER A 324 7.00 -15.08 5.36
N LEU A 325 7.00 -15.57 4.12
CA LEU A 325 8.20 -15.72 3.30
C LEU A 325 8.90 -14.38 3.06
N THR A 326 8.16 -13.31 2.72
CA THR A 326 8.76 -11.97 2.59
C THR A 326 9.33 -11.46 3.91
N GLN A 327 8.63 -11.71 5.02
CA GLN A 327 9.04 -11.27 6.35
C GLN A 327 10.35 -11.92 6.79
N THR A 328 10.46 -13.22 6.60
CA THR A 328 11.62 -14.03 7.02
C THR A 328 12.82 -13.88 6.08
N SER A 329 12.58 -13.63 4.79
CA SER A 329 13.65 -13.59 3.78
C SER A 329 14.17 -12.18 3.49
N LEU A 330 13.34 -11.14 3.65
CA LEU A 330 13.68 -9.79 3.17
C LEU A 330 13.66 -8.74 4.27
N TRP A 331 12.68 -8.73 5.18
CA TRP A 331 12.39 -7.49 5.91
C TRP A 331 13.52 -7.00 6.83
N ASP A 332 14.34 -7.88 7.40
CA ASP A 332 15.44 -7.47 8.28
C ASP A 332 16.60 -6.82 7.51
N ASP A 333 16.96 -7.35 6.34
CA ASP A 333 18.07 -6.85 5.51
C ASP A 333 17.81 -5.43 4.98
N TYR A 334 16.53 -5.13 4.75
CA TYR A 334 16.06 -3.82 4.28
C TYR A 334 15.60 -2.91 5.42
N SER A 335 15.54 -3.40 6.66
CA SER A 335 14.91 -2.68 7.77
C SER A 335 13.47 -2.26 7.42
N ALA A 336 12.73 -3.18 6.82
CA ALA A 336 11.35 -2.98 6.36
C ALA A 336 10.35 -3.21 7.49
N TYR A 337 9.42 -2.28 7.64
CA TYR A 337 8.37 -2.33 8.65
C TYR A 337 7.01 -2.19 7.99
N GLU A 338 6.08 -3.00 8.45
CA GLU A 338 4.74 -3.00 7.88
C GLU A 338 4.00 -1.68 8.12
N HIS A 339 3.19 -1.32 7.14
CA HIS A 339 2.19 -0.28 7.29
C HIS A 339 1.14 -0.71 8.32
N TRP A 340 0.79 0.16 9.28
CA TRP A 340 -0.06 -0.19 10.41
C TRP A 340 -1.44 -0.75 10.05
N ALA A 341 -2.06 -0.24 8.98
CA ALA A 341 -3.32 -0.76 8.47
C ALA A 341 -3.28 -2.23 8.00
N LYS A 342 -2.08 -2.79 7.79
CA LYS A 342 -1.86 -4.11 7.18
C LYS A 342 -1.36 -5.17 8.17
N ILE A 343 -0.93 -4.77 9.36
CA ILE A 343 -0.43 -5.70 10.38
C ILE A 343 -1.60 -6.50 10.93
N GLU A 344 -1.53 -7.82 10.86
CA GLU A 344 -2.49 -8.71 11.53
C GLU A 344 -1.90 -9.26 12.83
N VAL A 345 -2.76 -9.59 13.80
CA VAL A 345 -2.32 -10.15 15.08
C VAL A 345 -2.13 -11.65 14.91
N PRO A 346 -0.91 -12.19 15.12
CA PRO A 346 -0.68 -13.63 15.07
C PRO A 346 -1.52 -14.36 16.12
N LYS A 347 -2.00 -15.55 15.75
CA LYS A 347 -2.70 -16.44 16.69
C LYS A 347 -1.72 -17.17 17.60
N ASP A 348 -0.57 -17.52 17.05
CA ASP A 348 0.51 -18.16 17.79
C ASP A 348 1.18 -17.17 18.76
N LYS A 349 1.57 -17.67 19.93
CA LYS A 349 2.12 -16.83 21.01
C LYS A 349 3.56 -16.40 20.73
N ASP A 350 4.34 -17.26 20.09
CA ASP A 350 5.75 -16.97 19.80
C ASP A 350 5.83 -15.99 18.63
N GLU A 351 5.00 -16.16 17.60
CA GLU A 351 4.84 -15.18 16.51
C GLU A 351 4.38 -13.81 17.04
N LEU A 352 3.46 -13.79 18.00
CA LEU A 352 3.03 -12.55 18.65
C LEU A 352 4.19 -11.88 19.41
N ALA A 353 4.99 -12.64 20.15
CA ALA A 353 6.14 -12.11 20.86
C ALA A 353 7.20 -11.55 19.89
N GLN A 354 7.42 -12.22 18.76
CA GLN A 354 8.30 -11.75 17.69
C GLN A 354 7.78 -10.44 17.07
N LEU A 355 6.48 -10.34 16.80
CA LEU A 355 5.85 -9.11 16.33
C LEU A 355 6.07 -7.97 17.34
N GLN A 356 5.78 -8.20 18.63
CA GLN A 356 5.98 -7.19 19.67
C GLN A 356 7.44 -6.72 19.77
N ALA A 357 8.39 -7.65 19.71
CA ALA A 357 9.82 -7.33 19.72
C ALA A 357 10.20 -6.49 18.48
N ARG A 358 9.69 -6.85 17.30
CA ARG A 358 9.90 -6.10 16.04
C ARG A 358 9.35 -4.68 16.13
N LEU A 359 8.12 -4.51 16.62
CA LEU A 359 7.49 -3.19 16.79
C LEU A 359 8.29 -2.33 17.77
N ARG A 360 8.69 -2.90 18.91
CA ARG A 360 9.49 -2.21 19.93
C ARG A 360 10.89 -1.84 19.46
N LYS A 361 11.48 -2.61 18.54
CA LYS A 361 12.78 -2.29 17.92
C LYS A 361 12.70 -1.02 17.07
N ARG A 362 11.56 -0.72 16.45
CA ARG A 362 11.41 0.40 15.50
C ARG A 362 10.73 1.63 16.08
N PHE A 363 9.67 1.42 16.85
CA PHE A 363 8.77 2.47 17.29
C PHE A 363 8.96 2.74 18.78
N PRO A 364 8.70 3.98 19.27
CA PRO A 364 8.88 4.33 20.68
C PRO A 364 7.72 3.78 21.54
N VAL A 365 7.60 2.45 21.61
CA VAL A 365 6.47 1.74 22.25
C VAL A 365 6.31 2.14 23.72
N ASP A 366 7.40 2.40 24.44
CA ASP A 366 7.31 2.82 25.85
C ASP A 366 6.74 4.22 26.01
N ALA A 367 7.18 5.17 25.19
CA ALA A 367 6.64 6.53 25.21
C ALA A 367 5.17 6.53 24.79
N TYR A 368 4.83 5.74 23.76
CA TYR A 368 3.46 5.53 23.32
C TYR A 368 2.58 4.92 24.42
N ASN A 369 3.04 3.86 25.09
CA ASN A 369 2.31 3.23 26.19
C ASN A 369 2.15 4.16 27.40
N LYS A 370 3.18 4.95 27.72
CA LYS A 370 3.09 5.97 28.79
C LYS A 370 2.01 7.00 28.45
N ALA A 371 2.03 7.54 27.24
CA ALA A 371 1.01 8.49 26.79
C ALA A 371 -0.40 7.87 26.78
N ARG A 372 -0.54 6.61 26.34
CA ARG A 372 -1.82 5.87 26.41
C ARG A 372 -2.36 5.81 27.84
N MET A 373 -1.53 5.46 28.80
CA MET A 373 -1.93 5.36 30.21
C MET A 373 -2.28 6.73 30.82
N GLU A 374 -1.60 7.80 30.42
CA GLU A 374 -1.89 9.15 30.89
C GLU A 374 -3.19 9.73 30.33
N LEU A 375 -3.54 9.39 29.07
CA LEU A 375 -4.71 9.92 28.37
C LEU A 375 -5.96 9.05 28.54
N ASP A 376 -5.78 7.74 28.70
CA ASP A 376 -6.85 6.75 28.87
C ASP A 376 -6.46 5.66 29.89
N PRO A 377 -6.40 6.00 31.19
CA PRO A 377 -5.96 5.07 32.24
C PRO A 377 -6.88 3.85 32.40
N ASN A 378 -8.15 3.99 32.01
CA ASN A 378 -9.16 2.93 32.07
C ASN A 378 -9.26 2.13 30.75
N LYS A 379 -8.42 2.44 29.76
CA LYS A 379 -8.37 1.76 28.44
C LYS A 379 -9.72 1.75 27.71
N VAL A 380 -10.54 2.79 27.88
CA VAL A 380 -11.86 2.93 27.26
C VAL A 380 -11.77 2.94 25.73
N LEU A 381 -10.71 3.53 25.19
CA LEU A 381 -10.45 3.66 23.75
C LEU A 381 -9.59 2.51 23.20
N SER A 382 -9.28 1.49 24.02
CA SER A 382 -8.42 0.40 23.60
C SER A 382 -9.17 -0.66 22.77
N SER A 383 -8.42 -1.33 21.89
CA SER A 383 -8.88 -2.51 21.14
C SER A 383 -8.01 -3.71 21.46
N ALA A 384 -8.54 -4.92 21.24
CA ALA A 384 -7.76 -6.15 21.40
C ALA A 384 -6.46 -6.13 20.56
N LYS A 385 -6.49 -5.52 19.38
CA LYS A 385 -5.33 -5.36 18.50
C LYS A 385 -4.28 -4.43 19.12
N LEU A 386 -4.68 -3.28 19.66
CA LEU A 386 -3.78 -2.35 20.34
C LEU A 386 -3.14 -2.95 21.59
N GLU A 387 -3.89 -3.69 22.41
CA GLU A 387 -3.33 -4.39 23.58
C GLU A 387 -2.32 -5.48 23.19
N LYS A 388 -2.49 -6.09 22.02
CA LYS A 388 -1.57 -7.09 21.49
C LYS A 388 -0.31 -6.47 20.91
N PHE A 389 -0.41 -5.35 20.21
CA PHE A 389 0.76 -4.63 19.68
C PHE A 389 1.56 -3.97 20.79
N PHE A 390 0.88 -3.34 21.73
CA PHE A 390 1.47 -2.55 22.79
C PHE A 390 0.87 -2.98 24.14
N PRO A 391 1.33 -4.13 24.67
CA PRO A 391 0.92 -4.54 26.01
C PRO A 391 1.37 -3.47 27.00
N GLY A 392 0.50 -3.13 27.96
CA GLY A 392 0.87 -2.22 29.05
C GLY A 392 2.07 -2.78 29.83
N MET A 393 2.88 -1.91 30.41
CA MET A 393 3.93 -2.34 31.34
C MET A 393 3.25 -3.18 32.43
N GLN A 394 3.54 -4.48 32.48
CA GLN A 394 3.21 -5.26 33.67
C GLN A 394 3.92 -4.56 34.82
N THR A 395 3.16 -4.13 35.82
CA THR A 395 3.74 -3.89 37.12
C THR A 395 4.46 -5.18 37.47
N VAL A 396 5.80 -5.14 37.48
CA VAL A 396 6.59 -6.18 38.11
C VAL A 396 6.07 -6.21 39.53
N GLN A 397 5.20 -7.18 39.83
CA GLN A 397 4.84 -7.49 41.19
C GLN A 397 6.15 -7.92 41.83
N HIS A 398 6.79 -7.01 42.54
CA HIS A 398 7.78 -7.40 43.52
C HIS A 398 7.07 -8.40 44.43
N ALA A 399 7.43 -9.67 44.28
CA ALA A 399 7.08 -10.70 45.24
C ALA A 399 7.51 -10.17 46.61
N LYS A 400 6.53 -9.92 47.47
CA LYS A 400 6.75 -9.67 48.89
C LYS A 400 7.06 -10.97 49.59
#